data_AF-A0A947AI76-F1
#
_entry.id   AF-A0A947AI76-F1
#
_cell.length_a   1.000
_cell.length_b   1.000
_cell.length_c   1.000
_cell.angle_alpha   90.00
_cell.angle_beta   90.00
_cell.angle_gamma   90.00
#
_symmetry.space_group_name_H-M   'P 1'
#
loop_
_entity.id
_entity.type
_entity.pdbx_description
1 polymer ?
#
loop_
_entity_poly.entity_id
_entity_poly.type
_entity_poly.pdbx_seq_one_letter_code
_entity_poly.pdbx_strand_id
1 'polypeptide(L)' 'GYAIDDEEYISGVIAVAAPIQARGLLKSAVWVVGFKASINEDKLKTLAQETKNAAELISQKIEQHTSK' A
#
# COMPACT_ATOMS: atom_id res chain seq x y z
N GLY A 1 5.16 -7.18 0.04
CA GLY A 1 6.19 -6.12 -0.12
C GLY A 1 5.50 -4.78 -0.28
N TYR A 2 6.25 -3.69 -0.45
CA TYR A 2 5.69 -2.36 -0.75
C TYR A 2 6.61 -1.60 -1.72
N ALA A 3 6.10 -0.54 -2.33
CA ALA A 3 6.84 0.43 -3.12
C ALA A 3 6.58 1.83 -2.58
N ILE A 4 7.58 2.71 -2.66
CA ILE A 4 7.47 4.12 -2.31
C ILE A 4 7.50 4.92 -3.61
N ASP A 5 6.54 5.81 -3.79
CA ASP A 5 6.55 6.87 -4.80
C ASP A 5 6.98 8.15 -4.09
N ASP A 6 8.18 8.63 -4.39
CA ASP A 6 8.74 9.88 -3.85
C ASP A 6 8.71 10.98 -4.91
N GLU A 7 7.57 11.66 -5.01
CA GLU A 7 7.29 12.71 -5.98
C GLU A 7 7.47 12.30 -7.46
N GLU A 8 7.39 11.00 -7.78
CA GLU A 8 7.58 10.50 -9.14
C GLU A 8 6.39 10.88 -10.03
N TYR A 9 5.17 10.86 -9.46
CA TYR A 9 3.95 11.17 -10.19
C TYR A 9 3.42 12.60 -9.93
N ILE A 10 3.45 13.07 -8.67
CA ILE A 10 2.94 14.40 -8.28
C ILE A 10 3.95 15.08 -7.34
N SER A 11 4.35 16.31 -7.68
CA SER A 11 5.21 17.12 -6.80
C SER A 11 4.50 17.49 -5.50
N GLY A 12 5.23 17.47 -4.38
CA GLY A 12 4.71 17.71 -3.04
C GLY A 12 4.05 16.50 -2.40
N VAL A 13 3.98 15.37 -3.11
CA VAL A 13 3.30 14.14 -2.68
C VAL A 13 4.31 13.02 -2.51
N ILE A 14 4.15 12.27 -1.42
CA ILE A 14 4.79 10.98 -1.22
C ILE A 14 3.72 9.93 -1.01
N ALA A 15 3.95 8.73 -1.51
CA ALA A 15 2.98 7.66 -1.37
C ALA A 15 3.63 6.30 -1.16
N VAL A 16 2.88 5.39 -0.55
CA VAL A 16 3.28 4.00 -0.39
C VAL A 16 2.22 3.11 -1.00
N ALA A 17 2.64 2.15 -1.82
CA ALA A 17 1.78 1.14 -2.41
C ALA A 17 2.14 -0.26 -1.89
N ALA A 18 1.14 -1.10 -1.64
CA ALA A 18 1.34 -2.51 -1.36
C ALA A 18 0.35 -3.38 -2.18
N PRO A 19 0.82 -4.50 -2.76
CA PRO A 19 -0.02 -5.33 -3.60
C PRO A 19 -1.05 -6.09 -2.77
N ILE A 20 -2.26 -6.23 -3.31
CA ILE A 20 -3.27 -7.17 -2.82
C ILE A 20 -3.04 -8.49 -3.56
N GLN A 21 -2.76 -9.55 -2.80
CA GLN A 21 -2.48 -10.89 -3.31
C GLN A 21 -3.67 -11.80 -3.03
N ALA A 22 -4.65 -11.81 -3.93
CA ALA A 22 -5.60 -12.91 -4.03
C ALA A 22 -5.20 -13.81 -5.20
N ARG A 23 -5.74 -15.04 -5.30
CA ARG A 23 -5.52 -15.99 -6.43
C ARG A 23 -5.19 -15.25 -7.72
N GLY A 24 -4.12 -15.68 -8.42
CA GLY A 24 -3.30 -14.92 -9.39
C GLY A 24 -3.97 -14.15 -10.55
N LEU A 25 -5.29 -14.04 -10.56
CA LEU A 25 -6.11 -13.16 -11.39
C LEU A 25 -6.22 -11.73 -10.84
N LEU A 26 -6.10 -11.50 -9.52
CA LEU A 26 -6.26 -10.16 -8.95
C LEU A 26 -4.94 -9.36 -9.05
N LYS A 27 -4.92 -8.35 -9.93
CA LYS A 27 -3.80 -7.38 -10.04
C LYS A 27 -4.22 -6.03 -9.47
N SER A 28 -4.21 -5.92 -8.15
CA SER A 28 -4.54 -4.67 -7.46
C SER A 28 -3.56 -4.36 -6.34
N ALA A 29 -3.59 -3.11 -5.89
CA ALA A 29 -2.76 -2.60 -4.80
C ALA A 29 -3.55 -1.58 -3.98
N VAL A 30 -3.17 -1.43 -2.71
CA VAL A 30 -3.56 -0.28 -1.88
C VAL A 30 -2.51 0.80 -2.07
N TRP A 31 -2.93 2.04 -2.28
CA TRP A 31 -2.05 3.20 -2.43
C TRP A 31 -2.43 4.27 -1.40
N VAL A 32 -1.51 4.57 -0.50
CA VAL A 32 -1.70 5.59 0.54
C VAL A 32 -0.86 6.80 0.18
N VAL A 33 -1.54 7.93 0.02
CA VAL A 33 -0.98 9.18 -0.50
C VAL A 33 -1.00 10.24 0.59
N GLY A 34 0.08 11.00 0.72
CA GLY A 34 0.14 12.12 1.65
C GLY A 34 1.10 13.21 1.18
N PHE A 35 1.03 14.37 1.84
CA PHE A 35 1.92 15.49 1.53
C PHE A 35 3.32 15.23 2.10
N LYS A 36 4.36 15.36 1.25
CA LYS A 36 5.77 15.18 1.63
C LYS A 36 6.18 16.10 2.79
N ALA A 37 5.67 17.33 2.79
CA ALA A 37 5.90 18.30 3.87
C ALA A 37 5.45 17.82 5.27
N SER A 38 4.53 16.85 5.35
CA SER A 38 3.94 16.36 6.60
C SER A 38 4.48 14.98 7.03
N ILE A 39 5.22 14.30 6.15
CA ILE A 39 5.69 12.92 6.32
C ILE A 39 7.22 12.94 6.40
N ASN A 40 7.74 12.75 7.61
CA ASN A 40 9.17 12.50 7.84
C ASN A 40 9.49 11.00 7.66
N GLU A 41 10.78 10.64 7.74
CA GLU A 41 11.22 9.26 7.52
C GLU A 41 10.56 8.23 8.44
N ASP A 42 10.37 8.55 9.73
CA ASP A 42 9.76 7.62 10.68
C ASP A 42 8.27 7.41 10.40
N LYS A 43 7.57 8.49 10.02
CA LYS A 43 6.18 8.40 9.52
C LYS A 43 6.13 7.61 8.22
N LEU A 44 7.10 7.76 7.32
CA LEU A 44 7.15 7.02 6.07
C LEU A 44 7.35 5.51 6.30
N LYS A 45 8.26 5.13 7.21
CA LYS A 45 8.44 3.72 7.63
C LYS A 45 7.16 3.14 8.22
N THR A 46 6.51 3.91 9.10
CA THR A 46 5.22 3.53 9.69
C THR A 46 4.15 3.36 8.61
N LEU A 47 4.03 4.34 7.71
CA LEU A 47 3.09 4.32 6.59
C LEU A 47 3.31 3.10 5.71
N ALA A 48 4.55 2.76 5.40
CA ALA A 48 4.89 1.59 4.60
C ALA A 48 4.50 0.27 5.29
N GLN A 49 4.79 0.15 6.58
CA GLN A 49 4.44 -1.04 7.34
C GLN A 49 2.92 -1.21 7.45
N GLU A 50 2.18 -0.14 7.78
CA GLU A 50 0.73 -0.19 7.90
C GLU A 50 0.04 -0.43 6.55
N THR A 51 0.55 0.16 5.46
CA THR A 51 0.02 -0.08 4.10
C THR A 51 0.20 -1.54 3.71
N LYS A 52 1.37 -2.13 4.00
CA LYS A 52 1.63 -3.56 3.79
C LYS A 52 0.68 -4.42 4.63
N ASN A 53 0.55 -4.15 5.93
CA ASN A 53 -0.34 -4.90 6.83
C ASN A 53 -1.80 -4.85 6.36
N ALA A 54 -2.26 -3.67 5.95
CA ALA A 54 -3.61 -3.49 5.42
C ALA A 54 -3.82 -4.27 4.13
N ALA A 55 -2.88 -4.23 3.19
CA ALA A 55 -2.95 -4.98 1.94
C ALA A 55 -2.96 -6.50 2.19
N GLU A 56 -2.16 -7.01 3.12
CA GLU A 56 -2.16 -8.42 3.53
C GLU A 56 -3.50 -8.83 4.15
N LEU A 57 -4.08 -7.99 5.03
CA LEU A 57 -5.38 -8.26 5.64
C LEU A 57 -6.51 -8.28 4.60
N ILE A 58 -6.49 -7.35 3.64
CA ILE A 58 -7.45 -7.31 2.52
C ILE A 58 -7.30 -8.58 1.68
N SER A 59 -6.06 -8.98 1.37
CA SER A 59 -5.75 -10.20 0.62
C SER A 59 -6.35 -11.44 1.28
N GLN A 60 -6.14 -11.61 2.59
CA GLN A 60 -6.70 -12.72 3.38
C GLN A 60 -8.23 -12.74 3.34
N LYS A 61 -8.87 -11.57 3.48
CA LYS A 61 -10.34 -11.46 3.43
C LYS A 61 -10.89 -11.84 2.06
N ILE A 62 -10.25 -11.41 0.97
CA ILE A 62 -10.66 -11.79 -0.38
C ILE A 62 -10.54 -13.30 -0.57
N GLU A 63 -9.42 -13.90 -0.16
CA GLU A 63 -9.19 -15.35 -0.29
C GLU A 63 -10.28 -16.16 0.44
N GLN A 64 -10.69 -15.73 1.64
CA GLN A 64 -11.76 -16.36 2.41
C GLN A 64 -13.13 -16.31 1.71
N HIS A 65 -13.44 -15.22 1.00
CA HIS A 65 -14.72 -15.06 0.30
C HIS A 65 -14.75 -15.71 -1.09
N THR A 66 -13.58 -15.93 -1.69
CA THR A 66 -13.44 -16.55 -3.02
C THR A 66 -13.20 -18.07 -2.94
N SER A 67 -13.08 -18.62 -1.73
CA SER A 67 -12.89 -20.06 -1.46
C SER A 67 -14.17 -20.83 -1.15
N LYS A 68 -15.34 -20.21 -1.38
CA LYS A 68 -16.64 -20.88 -1.43
C LYS A 68 -17.04 -21.10 -2.88
#